data_AF-H4F2S6-F1
#
_entry.id   AF-H4F2S6-F1
#
_cell.length_a   1.000
_cell.length_b   1.000
_cell.length_c   1.000
_cell.angle_alpha   90.00
_cell.angle_beta   90.00
_cell.angle_gamma   90.00
#
_symmetry.space_group_name_H-M   'P 1'
#
loop_
_entity.id
_entity.type
_entity.pdbx_description
1 polymer ?
#
loop_
_entity_poly.entity_id
_entity_poly.type
_entity_poly.pdbx_seq_one_letter_code
_entity_poly.pdbx_strand_id
1 'polypeptide(L)'
;MAKAINGSRPPSFVSIATLARELDMSESNVRSMVKRGTLPPPIQLSTGTVRWKWSDIQGLMGGEGSSSQVPKADPYMLGALNATKA
;
A
#
# COMPACT_ATOMS: atom_id res chain seq x y z
N MET A 1 25.81 22.96 4.59
CA MET A 1 24.52 23.63 4.82
C MET A 1 23.41 22.73 4.25
N ALA A 2 22.62 22.07 5.09
CA ALA A 2 21.54 21.19 4.64
C ALA A 2 20.27 22.03 4.41
N LYS A 3 19.78 22.05 3.17
CA LYS A 3 18.57 22.79 2.77
C LYS A 3 17.35 22.13 3.42
N ALA A 4 16.64 22.86 4.27
CA ALA A 4 15.35 22.44 4.81
C ALA A 4 14.35 22.29 3.64
N ILE A 5 13.91 21.05 3.39
CA ILE A 5 12.86 20.74 2.41
C ILE A 5 11.49 20.93 3.07
N ASN A 6 10.98 22.14 3.00
CA ASN A 6 9.61 22.43 3.43
C ASN A 6 8.62 21.77 2.45
N GLY A 7 7.86 20.77 2.93
CA GLY A 7 6.42 20.66 2.62
C GLY A 7 5.91 19.62 1.62
N SER A 8 6.70 19.11 0.68
CA SER A 8 6.25 17.98 -0.15
C SER A 8 7.45 17.28 -0.78
N ARG A 9 7.87 16.15 -0.20
CA ARG A 9 8.87 15.29 -0.84
C ARG A 9 8.25 14.83 -2.18
N PRO A 10 8.89 15.06 -3.34
CA PRO A 10 8.35 14.59 -4.61
C PRO A 10 8.08 13.08 -4.53
N PRO A 11 7.08 12.55 -5.26
CA PRO A 11 6.68 11.15 -5.17
C PRO A 11 7.92 10.26 -5.31
N SER A 12 8.31 9.67 -4.19
CA SER A 12 9.58 8.99 -4.08
C SER A 12 9.39 7.55 -4.53
N PHE A 13 9.99 7.18 -5.65
CA PHE A 13 10.03 5.80 -6.10
C PHE A 13 11.13 5.05 -5.37
N VAL A 14 10.74 4.24 -4.39
CA VAL A 14 11.67 3.52 -3.52
C VAL A 14 11.91 2.09 -4.01
N SER A 15 13.12 1.58 -3.80
CA SER A 15 13.41 0.15 -3.98
C SER A 15 12.87 -0.64 -2.79
N ILE A 16 12.87 -1.97 -2.89
CA ILE A 16 12.45 -2.82 -1.78
C ILE A 16 13.33 -2.66 -0.53
N ALA A 17 14.64 -2.51 -0.69
CA ALA A 17 15.57 -2.31 0.42
C ALA A 17 15.31 -0.99 1.16
N THR A 18 15.06 0.09 0.41
CA THR A 18 14.68 1.38 1.00
C THR A 18 13.33 1.28 1.68
N LEU A 19 12.35 0.66 1.04
CA LEU A 19 11.01 0.47 1.62
C LEU A 19 11.06 -0.32 2.93
N ALA A 20 11.82 -1.43 2.95
CA ALA A 20 12.05 -2.26 4.13
C ALA A 20 12.62 -1.44 5.29
N ARG A 21 13.59 -0.56 5.01
CA ARG A 21 14.19 0.32 6.00
C ARG A 21 13.22 1.38 6.53
N GLU A 22 12.42 1.99 5.66
CA GLU A 22 11.45 3.02 6.07
C GLU A 22 10.31 2.43 6.91
N LEU A 23 9.95 1.17 6.68
CA LEU A 23 8.93 0.44 7.44
C LEU A 23 9.49 -0.38 8.61
N ASP A 24 10.80 -0.28 8.86
CA ASP A 24 11.53 -1.03 9.90
C ASP A 24 11.24 -2.55 9.89
N MET A 25 11.31 -3.17 8.71
CA MET A 25 10.98 -4.58 8.50
C MET A 25 11.93 -5.23 7.49
N SER A 26 11.99 -6.56 7.47
CA SER A 26 12.83 -7.30 6.50
C SER A 26 12.22 -7.28 5.08
N GLU A 27 13.08 -7.31 4.04
CA GLU A 27 12.63 -7.34 2.63
C GLU A 27 11.69 -8.52 2.34
N SER A 28 11.98 -9.68 2.91
CA SER A 28 11.15 -10.88 2.77
C SER A 28 9.75 -10.68 3.33
N ASN A 29 9.63 -9.92 4.43
CA ASN A 29 8.34 -9.58 4.99
C ASN A 29 7.59 -8.60 4.08
N VAL A 30 8.28 -7.61 3.48
CA VAL A 30 7.68 -6.69 2.51
C VAL A 30 7.11 -7.46 1.33
N ARG A 31 7.88 -8.39 0.74
CA ARG A 31 7.40 -9.25 -0.36
C ARG A 31 6.18 -10.08 0.05
N SER A 32 6.18 -10.60 1.28
CA SER A 32 5.07 -11.38 1.81
C SER A 32 3.81 -10.54 1.97
N MET A 33 3.93 -9.30 2.45
CA MET A 33 2.81 -8.36 2.59
C MET A 33 2.27 -7.91 1.25
N VAL A 34 3.13 -7.66 0.25
CA VAL A 34 2.72 -7.39 -1.13
C VAL A 34 1.96 -8.58 -1.71
N LYS A 35 2.46 -9.81 -1.53
CA LYS A 35 1.79 -11.04 -1.99
C LYS A 35 0.43 -11.25 -1.32
N ARG A 36 0.29 -10.85 -0.05
CA ARG A 36 -0.97 -10.90 0.70
C ARG A 36 -1.95 -9.78 0.32
N GLY A 37 -1.51 -8.79 -0.47
CA GLY A 37 -2.30 -7.61 -0.82
C GLY A 37 -2.42 -6.58 0.31
N THR A 38 -1.59 -6.69 1.35
CA THR A 38 -1.55 -5.70 2.43
C THR A 38 -0.80 -4.45 2.00
N LEU A 39 0.25 -4.57 1.18
CA LEU A 39 0.97 -3.45 0.59
C LEU A 39 0.65 -3.35 -0.91
N PRO A 40 0.69 -2.13 -1.50
CA PRO A 40 0.40 -1.95 -2.92
C PRO A 40 1.37 -2.75 -3.80
N PRO A 41 0.90 -3.25 -4.97
CA PRO A 41 1.77 -3.94 -5.91
C PRO A 41 2.84 -2.99 -6.45
N PRO A 42 4.05 -3.49 -6.72
CA PRO A 42 5.10 -2.65 -7.28
C PRO A 42 4.81 -2.24 -8.72
N ILE A 43 5.40 -1.11 -9.10
CA ILE A 43 5.44 -0.62 -10.47
C ILE A 43 6.72 -1.13 -11.12
N GLN A 44 6.57 -1.77 -12.27
CA GLN A 44 7.69 -2.20 -13.11
C GLN A 44 8.00 -1.10 -14.14
N LEU A 45 9.12 -0.41 -13.95
CA LEU A 45 9.56 0.69 -14.85
C LEU A 45 10.30 0.15 -16.08
N SER A 46 11.02 -0.96 -15.92
CA SER A 46 11.77 -1.65 -16.96
C SER A 46 11.95 -3.12 -16.55
N THR A 47 12.47 -3.97 -17.44
CA THR A 47 12.84 -5.34 -17.13
C THR A 47 13.80 -5.37 -15.92
N GLY A 48 13.35 -5.95 -14.81
CA GLY A 48 14.12 -6.05 -13.56
C GLY A 48 14.08 -4.83 -12.63
N THR A 49 13.49 -3.69 -13.05
CA THR A 49 13.37 -2.50 -12.18
C THR A 49 11.97 -2.41 -11.57
N VAL A 50 11.89 -2.79 -10.29
CA VAL A 50 10.66 -2.84 -9.50
C VAL A 50 10.71 -1.75 -8.43
N ARG A 51 9.72 -0.84 -8.42
CA ARG A 51 9.69 0.31 -7.51
C ARG A 51 8.31 0.49 -6.88
N TRP A 52 8.28 1.10 -5.71
CA TRP A 52 7.04 1.51 -5.04
C TRP A 52 6.96 3.03 -4.95
N LYS A 53 5.76 3.57 -5.15
CA LYS A 53 5.48 4.98 -4.83
C LYS A 53 5.27 5.10 -3.33
N TRP A 54 6.09 5.91 -2.68
CA TRP A 54 5.97 6.15 -1.24
C TRP A 54 4.62 6.76 -0.86
N SER A 55 4.06 7.64 -1.71
CA SER A 55 2.74 8.25 -1.52
C SER A 55 1.63 7.21 -1.35
N ASP A 56 1.66 6.15 -2.15
CA ASP A 56 0.61 5.12 -2.16
C ASP A 56 0.67 4.28 -0.85
N ILE A 57 1.89 4.09 -0.32
CA ILE A 57 2.12 3.42 0.96
C ILE A 57 1.67 4.29 2.13
N GLN A 58 1.96 5.59 2.07
CA GLN A 58 1.50 6.54 3.08
C GLN A 58 -0.03 6.67 3.07
N GLY A 59 -0.66 6.72 1.90
CA GLY A 59 -2.12 6.77 1.78
C GLY A 59 -2.80 5.52 2.35
N LEU A 60 -2.22 4.34 2.12
CA LEU A 60 -2.67 3.09 2.72
C LEU A 60 -2.54 3.13 4.26
N MET A 61 -1.43 3.63 4.79
CA MET A 61 -1.16 3.67 6.23
C MET A 61 -1.97 4.74 6.96
N GLY A 62 -2.25 5.87 6.30
CA GLY A 62 -3.06 6.98 6.81
C GLY A 62 -4.57 6.73 6.77
N GLY A 63 -5.03 5.57 6.28
CA GLY A 63 -6.45 5.21 6.23
C GLY A 63 -7.24 5.89 5.10
N GLU A 64 -6.61 6.71 4.26
CA GLU A 64 -7.25 7.35 3.10
C GLU A 64 -7.20 6.49 1.83
N GLY A 65 -6.38 5.45 1.82
CA GLY A 65 -6.38 4.44 0.80
C GLY A 65 -7.61 3.56 0.96
N SER A 66 -8.63 3.77 0.11
CA SER A 66 -9.63 2.77 -0.21
C SER A 66 -8.94 1.43 -0.36
N SER A 67 -9.05 0.61 0.68
CA SER A 67 -8.79 -0.80 0.56
C SER A 67 -9.77 -1.28 -0.50
N SER A 68 -9.31 -1.37 -1.76
CA SER A 68 -9.92 -2.22 -2.77
C SER A 68 -9.64 -3.70 -2.45
N GLN A 69 -9.49 -4.05 -1.16
CA GLN A 69 -10.24 -5.21 -0.71
C GLN A 69 -11.70 -4.86 -0.96
N VAL A 70 -12.23 -5.34 -2.09
CA VAL A 70 -13.59 -5.87 -2.06
C VAL A 70 -13.63 -6.63 -0.73
N PRO A 71 -14.38 -6.17 0.30
CA PRO A 71 -14.65 -7.06 1.40
C PRO A 71 -15.27 -8.23 0.66
N LYS A 72 -14.60 -9.39 0.68
CA LYS A 72 -15.28 -10.62 0.33
C LYS A 72 -16.44 -10.61 1.30
N ALA A 73 -17.59 -10.12 0.81
CA ALA A 73 -18.67 -9.66 1.65
C ALA A 73 -18.93 -10.82 2.56
N ASP A 74 -18.67 -10.62 3.86
CA ASP A 74 -18.79 -11.70 4.81
C ASP A 74 -20.20 -12.29 4.57
N PRO A 75 -20.34 -13.58 4.25
CA PRO A 75 -21.62 -14.13 3.80
C PRO A 75 -22.78 -13.82 4.75
N TYR A 76 -22.49 -13.51 6.01
CA TYR A 76 -23.45 -13.06 7.02
C TYR A 76 -23.96 -11.62 6.83
N MET A 77 -23.19 -10.72 6.20
CA MET A 77 -23.59 -9.32 5.94
C MET A 77 -24.56 -9.18 4.76
N LEU A 78 -24.58 -10.13 3.81
CA LEU A 78 -25.51 -10.12 2.67
C LEU A 78 -26.97 -10.31 3.10
N GLY A 79 -27.22 -11.07 4.18
CA GLY A 79 -28.57 -11.31 4.69
C GLY A 79 -29.25 -10.04 5.23
N ALA A 80 -28.50 -9.21 5.98
CA ALA A 80 -29.03 -7.98 6.58
C ALA A 80 -29.42 -6.91 5.53
N LEU A 81 -28.67 -6.84 4.42
CA LEU A 81 -28.96 -5.91 3.32
C LEU A 81 -30.19 -6.32 2.49
N ASN A 82 -30.47 -7.63 2.39
CA ASN A 82 -31.67 -8.11 1.69
C ASN A 82 -32.93 -7.99 2.56
N ALA A 83 -32.81 -8.11 3.89
CA ALA A 83 -33.95 -7.99 4.82
C ALA A 83 -34.50 -6.57 4.94
N THR A 84 -33.71 -5.54 4.63
CA THR A 84 -34.11 -4.13 4.72
C THR A 84 -34.66 -3.55 3.42
N LYS A 85 -34.66 -4.32 2.34
CA LYS A 85 -35.18 -3.93 1.01
C LYS A 85 -36.60 -4.43 0.73
N ALA A 86 -37.29 -4.99 1.72
CA ALA A 86 -38.68 -5.46 1.61
C ALA A 86 -39.64 -4.50 2.32
#